data_AF-A0AAP3E7I4-F1
#
_entry.id   AF-A0AAP3E7I4-F1
#
_cell.length_a   1.000
_cell.length_b   1.000
_cell.length_c   1.000
_cell.angle_alpha   90.00
_cell.angle_beta   90.00
_cell.angle_gamma   90.00
#
_symmetry.space_group_name_H-M   'P 1'
#
loop_
_entity.id
_entity.type
_entity.pdbx_description
1 polymer ?
#
loop_
_entity_poly.entity_id
_entity_poly.type
_entity_poly.pdbx_seq_one_letter_code
_entity_poly.pdbx_strand_id
1 'polypeptide(L)'
;MSALFVGLSLEYDLPHVPGGIPEYSTLDTLAFAFSDTESWVRSLLGDAGGIWQYVLVFVLAAIPLLEILVVIPIGIAIGLDPLLVAIAAFAGNVIPIYGICLAYDRLQSWLESDPTADTEPSGRRKRATHLWNRYGLPGLALLSPVVTGVHLAAVFALGLGARARDTLFWMTASIGLWTVLITAGSVLGLAALEAVW
;
A
#
# COMPACT_ATOMS: atom_id res chain seq x y z
N MET A 1 -41.83 -46.12 -0.57
CA MET A 1 -41.78 -45.58 -1.94
C MET A 1 -41.14 -44.20 -1.84
N SER A 2 -39.87 -44.04 -1.46
CA SER A 2 -38.62 -44.56 -2.06
C SER A 2 -38.31 -43.93 -3.42
N ALA A 3 -37.12 -43.30 -3.48
CA ALA A 3 -36.34 -42.84 -4.62
C ALA A 3 -36.65 -41.45 -5.20
N LEU A 4 -35.86 -40.45 -4.79
CA LEU A 4 -35.22 -39.43 -5.67
C LEU A 4 -34.26 -38.56 -4.85
N PHE A 5 -33.16 -39.16 -4.39
CA PHE A 5 -31.95 -38.44 -3.95
C PHE A 5 -30.78 -39.35 -4.29
N VAL A 6 -30.34 -39.30 -5.56
CA VAL A 6 -29.18 -40.03 -6.06
C VAL A 6 -28.24 -39.00 -6.67
N GLY A 7 -27.03 -38.94 -6.11
CA GLY A 7 -25.81 -38.75 -6.88
C GLY A 7 -25.39 -37.32 -7.15
N LEU A 8 -24.74 -36.70 -6.16
CA LEU A 8 -23.65 -35.74 -6.38
C LEU A 8 -22.82 -35.60 -5.09
N SER A 9 -22.28 -36.72 -4.61
CA SER A 9 -21.07 -36.69 -3.78
C SER A 9 -19.90 -36.54 -4.75
N LEU A 10 -19.49 -35.30 -5.00
CA LEU A 10 -18.15 -35.06 -5.52
C LEU A 10 -17.20 -35.34 -4.36
N GLU A 11 -16.60 -36.53 -4.34
CA GLU A 11 -15.36 -36.78 -3.61
C GLU A 11 -14.34 -35.72 -4.08
N TYR A 12 -14.24 -34.61 -3.34
CA TYR A 12 -13.10 -33.73 -3.44
C TYR A 12 -11.95 -34.47 -2.78
N ASP A 13 -11.12 -35.10 -3.60
CA ASP A 13 -9.86 -35.69 -3.18
C ASP A 13 -8.94 -34.53 -2.77
N LEU A 14 -9.01 -34.14 -1.49
CA LEU A 14 -8.11 -33.13 -0.95
C LEU A 14 -6.69 -33.66 -1.13
N PRO A 15 -5.78 -32.90 -1.76
CA PRO A 15 -4.40 -33.34 -1.89
C PRO A 15 -3.87 -33.69 -0.50
N HIS A 16 -3.43 -34.94 -0.33
CA HIS A 16 -2.80 -35.42 0.88
C HIS A 16 -1.49 -34.66 1.05
N VAL A 17 -1.52 -33.53 1.77
CA VAL A 17 -0.33 -32.73 2.10
C VAL A 17 0.56 -33.62 2.98
N PRO A 18 1.68 -34.15 2.46
CA PRO A 18 2.55 -35.01 3.24
C PRO A 18 3.39 -34.11 4.12
N GLY A 19 3.14 -34.16 5.43
CA GLY A 19 3.83 -33.34 6.43
C GLY A 19 2.83 -32.46 7.16
N GLY A 20 2.80 -32.60 8.49
CA GLY A 20 2.03 -31.70 9.35
C GLY A 20 2.38 -30.25 9.03
N ILE A 21 1.38 -29.36 9.09
CA ILE A 21 1.59 -27.91 8.94
C ILE A 21 2.74 -27.55 9.88
N PRO A 22 3.89 -27.08 9.39
CA PRO A 22 5.02 -26.82 10.26
C PRO A 22 4.60 -25.75 11.26
N GLU A 23 4.90 -25.97 12.54
CA GLU A 23 4.60 -25.03 13.61
C GLU A 23 5.65 -23.91 13.54
N TYR A 24 5.49 -23.03 12.53
CA TYR A 24 6.32 -21.86 12.37
C TYR A 24 6.02 -20.89 13.51
N SER A 25 7.06 -20.29 14.12
CA SER A 25 6.83 -19.19 15.04
C SER A 25 6.19 -18.01 14.29
N THR A 26 5.56 -17.08 15.02
CA THR A 26 4.96 -15.89 14.39
C THR A 26 5.98 -15.08 13.59
N LEU A 27 7.24 -15.09 14.03
CA LEU A 27 8.35 -14.42 13.33
C LEU A 27 8.77 -15.18 12.07
N ASP A 28 8.81 -16.51 12.11
CA ASP A 28 9.17 -17.33 10.95
C ASP A 28 8.10 -17.26 9.85
N THR A 29 6.83 -17.22 10.26
CA THR A 29 5.70 -17.03 9.33
C THR A 29 5.80 -15.70 8.59
N LEU A 30 6.13 -14.62 9.32
CA LEU A 30 6.28 -13.29 8.74
C LEU A 30 7.53 -13.18 7.86
N ALA A 31 8.65 -13.76 8.30
CA ALA A 31 9.89 -13.78 7.54
C ALA A 31 9.73 -14.55 6.22
N PHE A 32 9.03 -15.68 6.25
CA PHE A 32 8.72 -16.47 5.07
C PHE A 32 7.79 -15.70 4.10
N ALA A 33 6.71 -15.10 4.61
CA ALA A 33 5.80 -14.32 3.77
C ALA A 33 6.51 -13.12 3.10
N PHE A 34 7.41 -12.46 3.83
CA PHE A 34 8.20 -11.36 3.29
C PHE A 34 9.19 -11.82 2.22
N SER A 35 9.93 -12.91 2.45
CA SER A 35 10.92 -13.42 1.49
C SER A 35 10.28 -13.96 0.22
N ASP A 36 9.12 -14.62 0.33
CA ASP A 36 8.33 -15.08 -0.82
C ASP A 36 7.89 -13.89 -1.68
N THR A 37 7.35 -12.85 -1.03
CA THR A 37 6.95 -11.59 -1.71
C THR A 37 8.12 -10.93 -2.43
N GLU A 38 9.28 -10.81 -1.77
CA GLU A 38 10.48 -10.23 -2.38
C GLU A 38 10.92 -11.01 -3.62
N SER A 39 10.96 -12.34 -3.51
CA SER A 39 11.38 -13.22 -4.60
C SER A 39 10.46 -13.10 -5.82
N TRP A 40 9.15 -12.99 -5.58
CA TRP A 40 8.14 -12.81 -6.61
C TRP A 40 8.23 -11.43 -7.29
N VAL A 41 8.45 -10.35 -6.52
CA VAL A 41 8.66 -9.01 -7.10
C VAL A 41 9.93 -9.00 -7.96
N ARG A 42 11.01 -9.60 -7.48
CA ARG A 42 12.28 -9.70 -8.20
C ARG A 42 12.14 -10.44 -9.51
N SER A 43 11.44 -11.57 -9.54
CA SER A 43 11.24 -12.33 -10.77
C SER A 43 10.40 -11.54 -11.78
N LEU A 44 9.28 -10.94 -11.35
CA LEU A 44 8.44 -10.12 -12.23
C LEU A 44 9.19 -8.95 -12.86
N LEU A 45 10.00 -8.23 -12.08
CA LEU A 45 10.77 -7.11 -12.58
C LEU A 45 11.97 -7.56 -13.44
N GLY A 46 12.58 -8.70 -13.11
CA GLY A 46 13.69 -9.27 -13.88
C GLY A 46 13.27 -9.83 -15.23
N ASP A 47 12.07 -10.43 -15.32
CA ASP A 47 11.54 -11.01 -16.55
C ASP A 47 11.00 -9.95 -17.53
N ALA A 48 10.64 -8.77 -17.02
CA ALA A 48 10.16 -7.66 -17.83
C ALA A 48 11.31 -6.94 -18.56
N GLY A 49 11.09 -6.60 -19.83
CA GLY A 49 12.09 -5.89 -20.64
C GLY A 49 11.88 -4.38 -20.70
N GLY A 50 12.94 -3.61 -20.43
CA GLY A 50 13.02 -2.18 -20.75
C GLY A 50 11.97 -1.33 -20.04
N ILE A 51 11.16 -0.59 -20.82
CA ILE A 51 10.16 0.35 -20.26
C ILE A 51 9.12 -0.35 -19.35
N TRP A 52 8.84 -1.62 -19.61
CA TRP A 52 7.85 -2.39 -18.83
C TRP A 52 8.29 -2.60 -17.39
N GLN A 53 9.59 -2.59 -17.10
CA GLN A 53 10.08 -2.67 -15.71
C GLN A 53 9.63 -1.46 -14.89
N TYR A 54 9.67 -0.26 -15.47
CA TYR A 54 9.21 0.96 -14.81
C TYR A 54 7.68 1.02 -14.70
N VAL A 55 6.95 0.49 -15.68
CA VAL A 55 5.50 0.32 -15.58
C VAL A 55 5.14 -0.64 -14.45
N LEU A 56 5.87 -1.76 -14.32
CA LEU A 56 5.67 -2.69 -13.20
C LEU A 56 6.03 -2.05 -11.87
N VAL A 57 7.13 -1.30 -11.77
CA VAL A 57 7.46 -0.53 -10.56
C VAL A 57 6.30 0.39 -10.19
N PHE A 58 5.73 1.12 -11.15
CA PHE A 58 4.56 1.97 -10.93
C PHE A 58 3.35 1.18 -10.43
N VAL A 59 3.00 0.06 -11.09
CA VAL A 59 1.81 -0.75 -10.74
C VAL A 59 1.99 -1.44 -9.40
N LEU A 60 3.15 -2.05 -9.14
CA LEU A 60 3.44 -2.72 -7.87
C LEU A 60 3.42 -1.72 -6.73
N ALA A 61 4.01 -0.54 -6.92
CA ALA A 61 3.99 0.52 -5.92
C ALA A 61 2.58 1.05 -5.61
N ALA A 62 1.63 0.91 -6.55
CA ALA A 62 0.22 1.27 -6.35
C ALA A 62 -0.58 0.23 -5.55
N ILE A 63 -0.04 -0.97 -5.35
CA ILE A 63 -0.71 -2.03 -4.59
C ILE A 63 -0.43 -1.78 -3.09
N PRO A 64 -1.48 -1.68 -2.24
CA PRO A 64 -1.30 -1.60 -0.80
C PRO A 64 -0.43 -2.77 -0.32
N LEU A 65 0.53 -2.51 0.57
CA LEU A 65 1.59 -3.43 1.05
C LEU A 65 2.82 -3.61 0.16
N LEU A 66 2.71 -3.42 -1.17
CA LEU A 66 3.85 -3.44 -2.11
C LEU A 66 4.37 -2.02 -2.39
N GLU A 67 4.22 -1.12 -1.43
CA GLU A 67 4.52 0.30 -1.61
C GLU A 67 6.03 0.56 -1.78
N ILE A 68 6.39 1.84 -1.81
CA ILE A 68 7.76 2.34 -2.03
C ILE A 68 8.85 1.63 -1.20
N LEU A 69 8.54 1.12 0.00
CA LEU A 69 9.48 0.42 0.88
C LEU A 69 10.02 -0.88 0.29
N VAL A 70 9.20 -1.60 -0.49
CA VAL A 70 9.57 -2.90 -1.06
C VAL A 70 10.08 -2.70 -2.48
N VAL A 71 9.34 -1.94 -3.29
CA VAL A 71 9.59 -1.86 -4.73
C VAL A 71 10.85 -1.06 -5.07
N ILE A 72 11.14 0.04 -4.35
CA ILE A 72 12.31 0.87 -4.65
C ILE A 72 13.63 0.10 -4.41
N PRO A 73 13.87 -0.51 -3.23
CA PRO A 73 15.12 -1.24 -3.00
C PRO A 73 15.30 -2.39 -3.98
N ILE A 74 14.23 -3.14 -4.27
CA ILE A 74 14.29 -4.25 -5.22
C ILE A 74 14.63 -3.76 -6.63
N GLY A 75 13.94 -2.74 -7.13
CA GLY A 75 14.16 -2.18 -8.46
C GLY A 75 15.60 -1.69 -8.64
N ILE A 76 16.15 -1.00 -7.64
CA ILE A 76 17.55 -0.55 -7.69
C ILE A 76 18.51 -1.74 -7.58
N ALA A 77 18.23 -2.72 -6.71
CA ALA A 77 19.09 -3.90 -6.52
C ALA A 77 19.21 -4.79 -7.76
N ILE A 78 18.22 -4.79 -8.65
CA ILE A 78 18.30 -5.49 -9.95
C ILE A 78 18.92 -4.63 -11.06
N GLY A 79 19.44 -3.45 -10.72
CA GLY A 79 20.19 -2.58 -11.62
C GLY A 79 19.37 -1.55 -12.41
N LEU A 80 18.12 -1.27 -12.02
CA LEU A 80 17.35 -0.19 -12.65
C LEU A 80 17.89 1.19 -12.26
N ASP A 81 17.66 2.17 -13.14
CA ASP A 81 18.02 3.56 -12.87
C ASP A 81 17.29 4.09 -11.62
N PRO A 82 18.02 4.55 -10.58
CA PRO A 82 17.40 4.94 -9.32
C PRO A 82 16.41 6.10 -9.44
N LEU A 83 16.66 7.06 -10.35
CA LEU A 83 15.81 8.22 -10.55
C LEU A 83 14.48 7.81 -11.20
N LEU A 84 14.53 6.98 -12.24
CA LEU A 84 13.34 6.47 -12.91
C LEU A 84 12.51 5.56 -11.99
N VAL A 85 13.16 4.72 -11.18
CA VAL A 85 12.47 3.92 -10.15
C VAL A 85 11.79 4.83 -9.13
N ALA A 86 12.47 5.88 -8.65
CA ALA A 86 11.89 6.82 -7.69
C ALA A 86 10.66 7.53 -8.26
N ILE A 87 10.72 8.03 -9.49
CA ILE A 87 9.60 8.71 -10.16
C ILE A 87 8.42 7.75 -10.36
N ALA A 88 8.69 6.54 -10.86
CA ALA A 88 7.65 5.54 -11.10
C ALA A 88 6.97 5.09 -9.79
N ALA A 89 7.75 4.81 -8.74
CA ALA A 89 7.21 4.38 -7.45
C ALA A 89 6.43 5.51 -6.73
N PHE A 90 6.94 6.75 -6.80
CA PHE A 90 6.25 7.93 -6.28
C PHE A 90 4.90 8.14 -6.98
N ALA A 91 4.89 8.14 -8.31
CA ALA A 91 3.67 8.28 -9.09
C ALA A 91 2.69 7.13 -8.82
N GLY A 92 3.21 5.90 -8.71
CA GLY A 92 2.44 4.70 -8.38
C GLY A 92 1.71 4.80 -7.05
N ASN A 93 2.27 5.51 -6.07
CA ASN A 93 1.61 5.75 -4.79
C ASN A 93 0.69 6.97 -4.82
N VAL A 94 1.13 8.09 -5.39
CA VAL A 94 0.36 9.35 -5.34
C VAL A 94 -0.94 9.25 -6.14
N ILE A 95 -0.91 8.63 -7.33
CA ILE A 95 -2.09 8.59 -8.21
C ILE A 95 -3.29 7.87 -7.55
N PRO A 96 -3.15 6.67 -6.96
CA PRO A 96 -4.22 6.04 -6.20
C PRO A 96 -4.75 6.90 -5.04
N ILE A 97 -3.88 7.62 -4.31
CA ILE A 97 -4.33 8.52 -3.23
C ILE A 97 -5.22 9.63 -3.77
N TYR A 98 -4.87 10.21 -4.92
CA TYR A 98 -5.73 11.17 -5.63
C TYR A 98 -7.07 10.54 -6.01
N GLY A 99 -7.06 9.30 -6.51
CA GLY A 99 -8.27 8.53 -6.79
C GLY A 99 -9.16 8.34 -5.56
N ILE A 100 -8.57 7.93 -4.43
CA ILE A 100 -9.28 7.72 -3.15
C ILE A 100 -9.93 9.03 -2.66
N CYS A 101 -9.16 10.13 -2.66
CA CYS A 101 -9.68 11.42 -2.20
C CYS A 101 -10.81 11.93 -3.09
N LEU A 102 -10.67 11.77 -4.41
CA LEU A 102 -11.69 12.15 -5.37
C LEU A 102 -12.97 11.30 -5.25
N ALA A 103 -12.82 10.00 -5.01
CA ALA A 103 -13.94 9.10 -4.76
C ALA A 103 -14.66 9.46 -3.44
N TYR A 104 -13.90 9.81 -2.40
CA TYR A 104 -14.44 10.25 -1.13
C TYR A 104 -15.24 11.55 -1.25
N ASP A 105 -14.70 12.56 -1.95
CA ASP A 105 -15.42 13.83 -2.16
C ASP A 105 -16.74 13.61 -2.92
N ARG A 106 -16.74 12.74 -3.94
CA ARG A 106 -17.97 12.33 -4.64
C ARG A 106 -18.96 11.64 -3.72
N LEU A 107 -18.50 10.71 -2.90
CA LEU A 107 -19.34 9.99 -1.94
C LEU A 107 -19.98 10.95 -0.93
N GLN A 108 -19.21 11.89 -0.37
CA GLN A 108 -19.73 12.89 0.56
C GLN A 108 -20.78 13.79 -0.10
N SER A 109 -20.53 14.28 -1.31
CA SER A 109 -21.50 15.11 -2.03
C SER A 109 -22.83 14.39 -2.29
N TRP A 110 -22.80 13.08 -2.55
CA TRP A 110 -24.00 12.27 -2.72
C TRP A 110 -24.77 12.09 -1.41
N LEU A 111 -24.06 11.86 -0.30
CA LEU A 111 -24.67 11.73 1.03
C LEU A 111 -25.30 13.03 1.53
N GLU A 112 -24.67 14.17 1.23
CA GLU A 112 -25.17 15.52 1.58
C GLU A 112 -26.33 15.97 0.68
N SER A 113 -26.60 15.27 -0.42
CA SER A 113 -27.71 15.57 -1.33
C SER A 113 -29.09 15.19 -0.76
N ASP A 114 -29.16 14.48 0.37
CA ASP A 114 -30.40 14.14 1.06
C ASP A 114 -30.87 15.32 1.95
N PRO A 115 -31.96 16.03 1.60
CA PRO A 115 -32.46 17.20 2.33
C PRO A 115 -32.91 16.90 3.76
N THR A 116 -33.03 15.62 4.14
CA THR A 116 -33.43 15.20 5.48
C THR A 116 -32.24 15.03 6.44
N ALA A 117 -31.00 15.09 5.94
CA ALA A 117 -29.78 14.94 6.72
C ALA A 117 -29.34 16.26 7.37
N ASP A 118 -30.17 16.83 8.24
CA ASP A 118 -29.77 17.95 9.11
C ASP A 118 -28.74 17.43 10.15
N THR A 119 -27.47 17.43 9.78
CA THR A 119 -26.37 17.03 10.66
C THR A 119 -25.30 18.11 10.73
N GLU A 120 -25.69 19.29 11.21
CA GLU A 120 -24.73 20.32 11.64
C GLU A 120 -23.77 19.67 12.66
N PRO A 121 -22.47 19.56 12.36
CA PRO A 121 -21.55 18.84 13.24
C PRO A 121 -21.43 19.60 14.56
N SER A 122 -21.65 18.90 15.67
CA SER A 122 -21.57 19.49 17.01
C SER A 122 -20.26 20.26 17.22
N GLY A 123 -20.28 21.31 18.04
CA GLY A 123 -19.08 22.10 18.32
C GLY A 123 -17.90 21.26 18.83
N ARG A 124 -18.17 20.12 19.48
CA ARG A 124 -17.17 19.14 19.91
C ARG A 124 -16.53 18.39 18.73
N ARG A 125 -17.34 17.99 17.73
CA ARG A 125 -16.86 17.35 16.50
C ARG A 125 -16.01 18.31 15.66
N LYS A 126 -16.46 19.58 15.51
CA LYS A 126 -15.67 20.63 14.82
C LYS A 126 -14.28 20.82 15.46
N ARG A 127 -14.19 20.82 16.80
CA ARG A 127 -12.91 20.90 17.53
C ARG A 127 -12.04 19.66 17.31
N ALA A 128 -12.60 18.46 17.42
CA ALA A 128 -11.86 17.21 17.22
C ALA A 128 -11.26 17.12 15.81
N THR A 129 -12.04 17.46 14.78
CA THR A 129 -11.56 17.51 13.39
C THR A 129 -10.47 18.56 13.19
N HIS A 130 -10.58 19.73 13.85
CA HIS A 130 -9.52 20.74 13.78
C HIS A 130 -8.20 20.26 14.37
N LEU A 131 -8.24 19.63 15.56
CA LEU A 131 -7.07 19.03 16.20
C LEU A 131 -6.47 17.89 15.35
N TRP A 132 -7.33 17.03 14.80
CA TRP A 132 -6.93 15.96 13.89
C TRP A 132 -6.19 16.50 12.67
N ASN A 133 -6.76 17.46 11.96
CA ASN A 133 -6.13 18.04 10.76
C ASN A 133 -4.80 18.72 11.06
N ARG A 134 -4.63 19.27 12.27
CA ARG A 134 -3.42 20.00 12.65
C ARG A 134 -2.26 19.09 13.09
N TYR A 135 -2.55 18.00 13.79
CA TYR A 135 -1.51 17.16 14.40
C TYR A 135 -1.63 15.68 14.02
N GLY A 136 -2.85 15.16 13.95
CA GLY A 136 -3.10 13.75 13.62
C GLY A 136 -2.78 13.43 12.17
N LEU A 137 -3.30 14.21 11.23
CA LEU A 137 -3.12 13.99 9.81
C LEU A 137 -1.64 14.08 9.36
N PRO A 138 -0.86 15.12 9.72
CA PRO A 138 0.55 15.18 9.34
C PRO A 138 1.37 14.03 9.95
N GLY A 139 1.11 13.70 11.21
CA GLY A 139 1.79 12.60 11.91
C GLY A 139 1.45 11.24 11.28
N LEU A 140 0.17 11.00 10.99
CA LEU A 140 -0.28 9.80 10.29
C LEU A 140 0.39 9.71 8.92
N ALA A 141 0.37 10.79 8.13
CA ALA A 141 0.97 10.79 6.80
C ALA A 141 2.47 10.45 6.87
N LEU A 142 3.23 11.08 7.76
CA LEU A 142 4.67 10.83 7.92
C LEU A 142 4.99 9.40 8.38
N LEU A 143 4.19 8.83 9.28
CA LEU A 143 4.41 7.47 9.80
C LEU A 143 3.83 6.38 8.91
N SER A 144 2.88 6.74 8.04
CA SER A 144 2.07 5.77 7.28
C SER A 144 2.87 4.80 6.42
N PRO A 145 3.91 5.20 5.65
CA PRO A 145 4.62 4.24 4.80
C PRO A 145 5.13 3.04 5.58
N VAL A 146 5.61 3.25 6.81
CA VAL A 146 6.19 2.20 7.66
C VAL A 146 5.14 1.45 8.46
N VAL A 147 4.10 2.14 8.96
CA VAL A 147 3.18 1.56 9.95
C VAL A 147 1.97 0.89 9.31
N THR A 148 1.35 1.55 8.33
CA THR A 148 0.00 1.18 7.84
C THR A 148 -0.07 1.04 6.34
N GLY A 149 0.91 1.57 5.62
CA GLY A 149 0.82 1.87 4.21
C GLY A 149 0.08 3.18 3.94
N VAL A 150 0.51 3.88 2.89
CA VAL A 150 -0.03 5.19 2.51
C VAL A 150 -1.47 5.12 2.02
N HIS A 151 -1.84 4.01 1.36
CA HIS A 151 -3.20 3.84 0.84
C HIS A 151 -4.23 3.71 1.96
N LEU A 152 -3.93 2.86 2.96
CA LEU A 152 -4.80 2.66 4.13
C LEU A 152 -4.84 3.91 5.00
N ALA A 153 -3.71 4.58 5.21
CA ALA A 153 -3.66 5.82 5.98
C ALA A 153 -4.50 6.94 5.36
N ALA A 154 -4.55 7.06 4.02
CA ALA A 154 -5.43 8.05 3.38
C ALA A 154 -6.91 7.73 3.61
N VAL A 155 -7.31 6.46 3.52
CA VAL A 155 -8.69 6.04 3.85
C VAL A 155 -9.01 6.35 5.31
N PHE A 156 -8.12 6.05 6.25
CA PHE A 156 -8.31 6.37 7.67
C PHE A 156 -8.38 7.88 7.92
N ALA A 157 -7.50 8.66 7.30
CA ALA A 157 -7.50 10.11 7.41
C ALA A 157 -8.86 10.69 7.03
N LEU A 158 -9.38 10.30 5.86
CA LEU A 158 -10.68 10.75 5.36
C LEU A 158 -11.83 10.24 6.24
N GLY A 159 -11.78 8.98 6.68
CA GLY A 159 -12.77 8.40 7.60
C GLY A 159 -12.85 9.11 8.94
N LEU A 160 -11.73 9.63 9.45
CA LEU A 160 -11.65 10.44 10.67
C LEU A 160 -12.02 11.92 10.45
N GLY A 161 -12.45 12.27 9.23
CA GLY A 161 -12.93 13.61 8.88
C GLY A 161 -11.84 14.57 8.43
N ALA A 162 -10.69 14.08 7.95
CA ALA A 162 -9.74 14.93 7.27
C ALA A 162 -10.32 15.46 5.96
N ARG A 163 -9.91 16.68 5.59
CA ARG A 163 -10.29 17.26 4.29
C ARG A 163 -9.46 16.61 3.19
N ALA A 164 -10.08 16.18 2.11
CA ALA A 164 -9.41 15.56 0.96
C ALA A 164 -8.18 16.33 0.48
N ARG A 165 -8.30 17.66 0.33
CA ARG A 165 -7.16 18.52 -0.05
C ARG A 165 -5.98 18.48 0.92
N ASP A 166 -6.25 18.42 2.23
CA ASP A 166 -5.18 18.39 3.24
C ASP A 166 -4.55 17.01 3.25
N THR A 167 -5.37 15.95 3.13
CA THR A 167 -4.90 14.58 2.97
C THR A 167 -3.98 14.45 1.76
N LEU A 168 -4.38 14.97 0.60
CA LEU A 168 -3.55 14.96 -0.60
C LEU A 168 -2.21 15.64 -0.37
N PHE A 169 -2.22 16.84 0.20
CA PHE A 169 -1.00 17.58 0.48
C PHE A 169 -0.04 16.82 1.40
N TRP A 170 -0.54 16.37 2.57
CA TRP A 170 0.29 15.70 3.57
C TRP A 170 0.78 14.31 3.12
N MET A 171 -0.09 13.53 2.48
CA MET A 171 0.29 12.21 1.96
C MET A 171 1.32 12.35 0.83
N THR A 172 1.11 13.28 -0.12
CA THR A 172 2.07 13.50 -1.22
C THR A 172 3.43 13.96 -0.68
N ALA A 173 3.44 14.88 0.28
CA ALA A 173 4.68 15.34 0.92
C ALA A 173 5.41 14.20 1.64
N SER A 174 4.67 13.36 2.38
CA SER A 174 5.23 12.20 3.06
C SER A 174 5.80 11.16 2.07
N ILE A 175 5.02 10.78 1.06
CA ILE A 175 5.45 9.83 0.02
C ILE A 175 6.70 10.36 -0.68
N GLY A 176 6.75 11.66 -1.00
CA GLY A 176 7.92 12.28 -1.63
C GLY A 176 9.16 12.22 -0.74
N LEU A 177 9.01 12.58 0.54
CA LEU A 177 10.10 12.50 1.51
C LEU A 177 10.63 11.06 1.63
N TRP A 178 9.74 10.09 1.83
CA TRP A 178 10.14 8.69 1.98
C TRP A 178 10.72 8.10 0.70
N THR A 179 10.19 8.46 -0.47
CA THR A 179 10.77 8.06 -1.76
C THR A 179 12.23 8.48 -1.83
N VAL A 180 12.53 9.75 -1.52
CA VAL A 180 13.91 10.26 -1.51
C VAL A 180 14.77 9.51 -0.51
N LEU A 181 14.30 9.33 0.73
CA LEU A 181 15.05 8.64 1.78
C LEU A 181 15.36 7.18 1.41
N ILE A 182 14.39 6.44 0.88
CA ILE A 182 14.55 5.05 0.50
C ILE A 182 15.46 4.92 -0.72
N THR A 183 15.24 5.72 -1.76
CA THR A 183 16.11 5.72 -2.95
C THR A 183 17.56 6.03 -2.57
N ALA A 184 17.79 7.09 -1.78
CA ALA A 184 19.14 7.43 -1.30
C ALA A 184 19.73 6.29 -0.45
N GLY A 185 18.94 5.73 0.47
CA GLY A 185 19.35 4.61 1.31
C GLY A 185 19.71 3.36 0.50
N SER A 186 18.96 3.04 -0.55
CA SER A 186 19.23 1.89 -1.43
C SER A 186 20.50 2.09 -2.24
N VAL A 187 20.70 3.28 -2.83
CA VAL A 187 21.94 3.58 -3.60
C VAL A 187 23.16 3.55 -2.69
N LEU A 188 23.10 4.22 -1.53
CA LEU A 188 24.20 4.24 -0.57
C LEU A 188 24.47 2.85 0.01
N GLY A 189 23.43 2.07 0.27
CA GLY A 189 23.53 0.70 0.74
C GLY A 189 24.26 -0.20 -0.25
N LEU A 190 23.88 -0.15 -1.53
CA LEU A 190 24.56 -0.92 -2.59
C LEU A 190 26.01 -0.48 -2.78
N ALA A 191 26.28 0.82 -2.77
CA ALA A 191 27.65 1.33 -2.89
C ALA A 191 28.55 0.92 -1.71
N ALA A 192 28.01 0.93 -0.49
CA ALA A 192 28.75 0.48 0.69
C ALA A 192 29.05 -1.02 0.66
N LEU A 193 28.09 -1.80 0.17
CA LEU A 193 28.23 -3.23 -0.07
C LEU A 193 29.35 -3.48 -1.10
N GLU A 194 29.31 -2.81 -2.26
CA GLU A 194 30.37 -2.88 -3.28
C GLU A 194 31.77 -2.48 -2.81
N ALA A 195 31.87 -1.63 -1.80
CA ALA A 195 33.17 -1.22 -1.25
C ALA A 195 33.80 -2.24 -0.29
N VAL A 196 33.02 -3.21 0.22
CA VAL A 196 33.47 -4.20 1.21
C VAL A 196 34.06 -5.45 0.56
N TRP A 197 33.82 -5.67 -0.74
CA TRP A 197 34.29 -6.83 -1.50
C TRP A 197 35.02 -6.45 -2.78
#